data_AF-A0A8C2U7P3-F1
#
_entry.id   AF-A0A8C2U7P3-F1
#
_cell.length_a   1.000
_cell.length_b   1.000
_cell.length_c   1.000
_cell.angle_alpha   90.00
_cell.angle_beta   90.00
_cell.angle_gamma   90.00
#
_symmetry.space_group_name_H-M   'P 1'
#
loop_
_entity.id
_entity.type
_entity.pdbx_description
1 polymer ?
#
loop_
_entity_poly.entity_id
_entity_poly.type
_entity_poly.pdbx_seq_one_letter_code
_entity_poly.pdbx_strand_id
1 'polypeptide(L)'
;MAAHKPVEWVQAVVNRFDEQLPIKASQQNTHTKVSTEHNKECLINISKYKFSLVISGLTNILKNVNNMVKNIWRNYETMLVKQLLPEICHFIHTYREGNQHAAELRNSASGVLFSLSCNNFNAVFSRISTRLQELTVCSEDNADVHDIELLQYISVDCSKLKRLLQETVFKFKALKKVAQLAVINSLEKAFWNWVENYPDEFTKLYQTPQTDMADCAEKLFDLVDGFAESTKRKAAVWPLQIILLVLCPEIIQDIAKDVVEETKMNKKLFLDNLRKALAGHGGSRQLTESAAIACVKLCKASTYINWEDNSVIFLLVQSMVVDLKNLLFNPSKPFSRSNQNADVDLMIDCLVSCFRINPHNNQHFKICLAQSSPSTFHYVLVNSLHRIITNSALDWWPRIDAVYCHSVELRSMFSETLHKAIQGCGAHPAIRMTPSLTFKEKMTSLKFKEKPTDLETKSYKFLLLSLVKLIHADPKLLLCNPRKQGPETQGSTAELITGLVQLVPQSSMPDIAQEAMEALLVLHQLDSIDLWNPDAPIETFWEISWFGFFEHSKDRCFK
;
A
#
# COMPACT_ATOMS: atom_id res chain seq x y z
N MET A 1 45.05 30.54 55.68
CA MET A 1 44.45 29.26 55.21
C MET A 1 43.14 29.42 54.40
N ALA A 2 42.71 30.61 53.97
CA ALA A 2 41.35 30.82 53.43
C ALA A 2 41.24 31.09 51.90
N ALA A 3 42.32 30.95 51.13
CA ALA A 3 42.31 31.33 49.70
C ALA A 3 42.04 30.18 48.71
N HIS A 4 42.06 28.91 49.15
CA HIS A 4 41.88 27.73 48.27
C HIS A 4 40.44 27.15 48.24
N LYS A 5 39.54 27.60 49.12
CA LYS A 5 38.16 27.09 49.24
C LYS A 5 37.05 27.71 48.35
N PRO A 6 37.24 28.74 47.49
CA PRO A 6 36.11 29.35 46.75
C PRO A 6 35.40 28.41 45.76
N VAL A 7 36.15 27.53 45.09
CA VAL A 7 35.60 26.65 44.04
C VAL A 7 34.79 25.51 44.65
N GLU A 8 35.30 24.90 45.72
CA GLU A 8 34.61 23.84 46.47
C GLU A 8 33.29 24.33 47.08
N TRP A 9 33.26 25.59 47.54
CA TRP A 9 32.04 26.22 48.06
C TRP A 9 31.00 26.47 46.96
N VAL A 10 31.43 27.00 45.80
CA VAL A 10 30.54 27.15 44.64
C VAL A 10 29.95 25.78 44.26
N GLN A 11 30.79 24.75 44.19
CA GLN A 11 30.34 23.39 43.85
C GLN A 11 29.39 22.81 44.92
N ALA A 12 29.66 23.01 46.20
CA ALA A 12 28.82 22.54 47.29
C ALA A 12 27.43 23.20 47.28
N VAL A 13 27.36 24.51 47.02
CA VAL A 13 26.08 25.23 46.92
C VAL A 13 25.31 24.80 45.66
N VAL A 14 26.00 24.64 44.52
CA VAL A 14 25.40 24.10 43.28
C VAL A 14 24.85 22.68 43.50
N ASN A 15 25.60 21.81 44.18
CA ASN A 15 25.16 20.44 44.48
C ASN A 15 23.95 20.42 45.42
N ARG A 16 23.96 21.23 46.49
CA ARG A 16 22.79 21.35 47.39
C ARG A 16 21.56 21.88 46.66
N PHE A 17 21.74 22.83 45.75
CA PHE A 17 20.65 23.34 44.93
C PHE A 17 20.10 22.26 43.98
N ASP A 18 20.98 21.43 43.38
CA ASP A 18 20.59 20.29 42.54
C ASP A 18 19.77 19.24 43.31
N GLU A 19 20.20 18.86 44.53
CA GLU A 19 19.50 17.89 45.39
C GLU A 19 18.11 18.36 45.83
N GLN A 20 17.90 19.67 45.92
CA GLN A 20 16.63 20.28 46.35
C GLN A 20 15.65 20.54 45.20
N LEU A 21 16.01 20.19 43.96
CA LEU A 21 15.10 20.36 42.83
C LEU A 21 13.83 19.51 43.01
N PRO A 22 12.64 20.04 42.66
CA PRO A 22 11.37 19.32 42.81
C PRO A 22 11.32 17.95 42.14
N ILE A 23 12.11 17.74 41.08
CA ILE A 23 12.16 16.46 40.34
C ILE A 23 13.01 15.38 41.06
N LYS A 24 13.82 15.77 42.05
CA LYS A 24 14.69 14.87 42.83
C LYS A 24 14.21 14.72 44.28
N ALA A 25 13.50 15.71 44.81
CA ALA A 25 12.93 15.67 46.16
C ALA A 25 11.53 15.03 46.14
N SER A 26 11.33 13.96 46.90
CA SER A 26 10.06 13.21 46.93
C SER A 26 8.91 13.95 47.64
N GLN A 27 9.20 14.90 48.54
CA GLN A 27 8.21 15.76 49.20
C GLN A 27 8.82 17.11 49.60
N GLN A 28 8.16 18.23 49.26
CA GLN A 28 8.55 19.57 49.71
C GLN A 28 7.73 20.02 50.93
N ASN A 29 8.37 20.14 52.08
CA ASN A 29 7.81 20.75 53.30
C ASN A 29 8.28 22.21 53.44
N THR A 30 7.67 22.99 54.36
CA THR A 30 7.96 24.42 54.55
C THR A 30 9.46 24.71 54.78
N HIS A 31 10.14 23.80 55.48
CA HIS A 31 11.58 23.92 55.76
C HIS A 31 12.44 23.75 54.49
N THR A 32 12.12 22.78 53.62
CA THR A 32 12.83 22.61 52.34
C THR A 32 12.67 23.82 51.42
N LYS A 33 11.48 24.44 51.36
CA LYS A 33 11.24 25.64 50.54
C LYS A 33 12.08 26.83 50.99
N VAL A 34 12.16 27.08 52.30
CA VAL A 34 13.01 28.15 52.86
C VAL A 34 14.49 27.88 52.58
N SER A 35 14.94 26.63 52.70
CA SER A 35 16.32 26.26 52.35
C SER A 35 16.63 26.47 50.86
N THR A 36 15.67 26.21 49.96
CA THR A 36 15.86 26.42 48.53
C THR A 36 15.96 27.90 48.18
N GLU A 37 15.12 28.76 48.78
CA GLU A 37 15.23 30.23 48.61
C GLU A 37 16.57 30.77 49.11
N HIS A 38 17.03 30.28 50.28
CA HIS A 38 18.35 30.66 50.79
C HIS A 38 19.49 30.23 49.85
N ASN A 39 19.41 29.03 49.28
CA ASN A 39 20.40 28.56 48.30
C ASN A 39 20.36 29.38 47.00
N LYS A 40 19.18 29.81 46.53
CA LYS A 40 19.04 30.73 45.39
C LYS A 40 19.74 32.05 45.66
N GLU A 41 19.50 32.65 46.83
CA GLU A 41 20.13 33.91 47.22
C GLU A 41 21.66 33.78 47.34
N CYS A 42 22.14 32.66 47.88
CA CYS A 42 23.57 32.33 47.91
C CYS A 42 24.17 32.24 46.51
N LEU A 43 23.50 31.55 45.57
CA LEU A 43 23.96 31.45 44.18
C LEU A 43 24.01 32.83 43.49
N ILE A 44 22.99 33.67 43.71
CA ILE A 44 22.95 35.05 43.19
C ILE A 44 24.15 35.85 43.72
N ASN A 45 24.39 35.82 45.03
CA ASN A 45 25.49 36.55 45.63
C ASN A 45 26.88 36.03 45.22
N ILE A 46 27.04 34.71 45.09
CA ILE A 46 28.30 34.10 44.64
C ILE A 46 28.55 34.41 43.15
N SER A 47 27.50 34.43 42.33
CA SER A 47 27.60 34.71 40.89
C SER A 47 28.19 36.10 40.58
N LYS A 48 28.03 37.08 41.48
CA LYS A 48 28.63 38.42 41.36
C LYS A 48 30.16 38.37 41.30
N TYR A 49 30.78 37.34 41.87
CA TYR A 49 32.24 37.18 41.96
C TYR A 49 32.79 35.99 41.17
N LYS A 50 31.97 34.95 40.94
CA LYS A 50 32.36 33.69 40.28
C LYS A 50 31.32 33.25 39.24
N PHE A 51 30.91 34.18 38.39
CA PHE A 51 29.86 33.99 37.38
C PHE A 51 30.02 32.73 36.51
N SER A 52 31.21 32.52 35.93
CA SER A 52 31.46 31.39 35.00
C SER A 52 31.26 30.02 35.66
N LEU A 53 31.72 29.85 36.90
CA LEU A 53 31.60 28.59 37.64
C LEU A 53 30.14 28.31 38.03
N VAL A 54 29.41 29.33 38.49
CA VAL A 54 27.99 29.20 38.84
C VAL A 54 27.15 28.87 37.61
N ILE A 55 27.33 29.59 36.50
CA ILE A 55 26.59 29.34 35.25
C ILE A 55 26.92 27.97 34.66
N SER A 56 28.19 27.55 34.68
CA SER A 56 28.59 26.21 34.24
C SER A 56 27.92 25.11 35.07
N GLY A 57 27.89 25.28 36.40
CA GLY A 57 27.24 24.36 37.33
C GLY A 57 25.73 24.25 37.07
N LEU A 58 25.03 25.39 36.96
CA LEU A 58 23.59 25.44 36.67
C LEU A 58 23.25 24.88 35.28
N THR A 59 24.09 25.15 34.27
CA THR A 59 23.94 24.59 32.92
C THR A 59 24.06 23.07 32.93
N ASN A 60 24.98 22.52 33.73
CA ASN A 60 25.13 21.07 33.89
C ASN A 60 23.91 20.45 34.57
N ILE A 61 23.37 21.11 35.61
CA ILE A 61 22.12 20.71 36.25
C ILE A 61 20.97 20.66 35.24
N LEU A 62 20.79 21.72 34.43
CA LEU A 62 19.75 21.78 33.41
C LEU A 62 19.89 20.65 32.36
N LYS A 63 21.12 20.37 31.90
CA LYS A 63 21.37 19.23 30.99
C LYS A 63 21.00 17.91 31.64
N ASN A 64 21.35 17.71 32.91
CA ASN A 64 21.03 16.48 33.65
C ASN A 64 19.53 16.32 33.88
N VAL A 65 18.82 17.39 34.24
CA VAL A 65 17.36 17.39 34.39
C VAL A 65 16.68 17.06 33.06
N ASN A 66 17.11 17.67 31.95
CA ASN A 66 16.57 17.37 30.62
C ASN A 66 16.79 15.90 30.24
N ASN A 67 17.97 15.35 30.50
CA ASN A 67 18.27 13.94 30.25
C ASN A 67 17.42 13.02 31.14
N MET A 68 17.22 13.38 32.41
CA MET A 68 16.37 12.63 33.34
C MET A 68 14.92 12.61 32.86
N VAL A 69 14.36 13.77 32.49
CA VAL A 69 12.99 13.87 31.95
C VAL A 69 12.85 13.03 30.68
N LYS A 70 13.79 13.14 29.74
CA LYS A 70 13.81 12.30 28.53
C LYS A 70 13.86 10.81 28.85
N ASN A 71 14.67 10.40 29.84
CA ASN A 71 14.75 9.00 30.27
C ASN A 71 13.46 8.51 30.92
N ILE A 72 12.80 9.32 31.75
CA ILE A 72 11.50 8.99 32.35
C ILE A 72 10.44 8.79 31.26
N TRP A 73 10.34 9.74 30.32
CA TRP A 73 9.42 9.62 29.19
C TRP A 73 9.70 8.40 28.33
N ARG A 74 10.97 8.14 28.00
CA ARG A 74 11.38 6.96 27.23
C ARG A 74 11.06 5.65 27.96
N ASN A 75 11.23 5.60 29.28
CA ASN A 75 10.90 4.43 30.09
C ASN A 75 9.38 4.20 30.16
N TYR A 76 8.60 5.27 30.32
CA TYR A 76 7.14 5.23 30.31
C TYR A 76 6.62 4.76 28.94
N GLU A 77 7.13 5.34 27.85
CA GLU A 77 6.84 4.93 26.48
C GLU A 77 7.17 3.45 26.26
N THR A 78 8.36 3.00 26.69
CA THR A 78 8.77 1.60 26.60
C THR A 78 7.85 0.66 27.39
N MET A 79 7.38 1.08 28.58
CA MET A 79 6.40 0.33 29.36
C MET A 79 5.05 0.24 28.65
N LEU A 80 4.54 1.34 28.12
CA LEU A 80 3.28 1.37 27.36
C LEU A 80 3.35 0.47 26.13
N VAL A 81 4.44 0.53 25.36
CA VAL A 81 4.66 -0.35 24.19
C VAL A 81 4.64 -1.81 24.60
N LYS A 82 5.28 -2.17 25.73
CA LYS A 82 5.28 -3.55 26.25
C LYS A 82 3.89 -4.05 26.66
N GLN A 83 3.00 -3.15 27.11
CA GLN A 83 1.62 -3.48 27.46
C GLN A 83 0.70 -3.52 26.23
N LEU A 84 0.89 -2.60 25.29
CA LEU A 84 0.02 -2.45 24.13
C LEU A 84 0.30 -3.51 23.05
N LEU A 85 1.57 -3.87 22.82
CA LEU A 85 1.96 -4.77 21.74
C LEU A 85 1.29 -6.16 21.83
N PRO A 86 1.19 -6.82 23.01
CA PRO A 86 0.43 -8.07 23.16
C PRO A 86 -1.04 -7.94 22.76
N GLU A 87 -1.71 -6.85 23.15
CA GLU A 87 -3.12 -6.60 22.82
C GLU A 87 -3.31 -6.41 21.31
N ILE A 88 -2.44 -5.63 20.67
CA ILE A 88 -2.44 -5.48 19.21
C ILE A 88 -2.29 -6.84 18.52
N CYS A 89 -1.33 -7.67 18.98
CA CYS A 89 -1.12 -9.01 18.44
C CYS A 89 -2.37 -9.88 18.63
N HIS A 90 -3.04 -9.79 19.78
CA HIS A 90 -4.30 -10.51 20.03
C HIS A 90 -5.37 -10.16 19.00
N PHE A 91 -5.57 -8.87 18.70
CA PHE A 91 -6.52 -8.44 17.67
C PHE A 91 -6.15 -8.94 16.26
N ILE A 92 -4.85 -9.00 15.93
CA ILE A 92 -4.37 -9.50 14.64
C ILE A 92 -4.57 -11.02 14.51
N HIS A 93 -4.35 -11.78 15.59
CA HIS A 93 -4.27 -13.24 15.56
C HIS A 93 -5.61 -13.93 15.86
N THR A 94 -6.41 -13.45 16.82
CA THR A 94 -7.54 -14.21 17.37
C THR A 94 -8.80 -14.16 16.49
N TYR A 95 -9.04 -13.06 15.78
CA TYR A 95 -10.23 -12.92 14.93
C TYR A 95 -9.96 -13.38 13.49
N ARG A 96 -9.70 -14.69 13.27
CA ARG A 96 -9.45 -15.23 11.91
C ARG A 96 -10.66 -15.87 11.24
N GLU A 97 -11.50 -16.60 11.98
CA GLU A 97 -12.60 -17.37 11.38
C GLU A 97 -13.93 -17.13 12.12
N GLY A 98 -15.01 -16.85 11.38
CA GLY A 98 -16.38 -16.77 11.91
C GLY A 98 -16.88 -15.40 12.41
N ASN A 99 -16.00 -14.40 12.60
CA ASN A 99 -16.41 -13.04 12.99
C ASN A 99 -16.56 -12.14 11.74
N GLN A 100 -17.73 -11.52 11.56
CA GLN A 100 -18.03 -10.60 10.46
C GLN A 100 -17.10 -9.37 10.43
N HIS A 101 -16.61 -8.90 11.57
CA HIS A 101 -15.71 -7.75 11.70
C HIS A 101 -14.23 -8.13 11.78
N ALA A 102 -13.89 -9.42 11.61
CA ALA A 102 -12.52 -9.92 11.71
C ALA A 102 -11.52 -9.17 10.82
N ALA A 103 -11.91 -8.90 9.56
CA ALA A 103 -11.05 -8.21 8.60
C ALA A 103 -10.82 -6.74 8.98
N GLU A 104 -11.88 -6.03 9.38
CA GLU A 104 -11.83 -4.62 9.79
C GLU A 104 -10.99 -4.43 11.06
N LEU A 105 -11.17 -5.31 12.06
CA LEU A 105 -10.38 -5.31 13.29
C LEU A 105 -8.91 -5.58 12.99
N ARG A 106 -8.61 -6.56 12.13
CA ARG A 106 -7.23 -6.86 11.73
C ARG A 106 -6.58 -5.69 11.02
N ASN A 107 -7.29 -5.05 10.07
CA ASN A 107 -6.80 -3.89 9.35
C ASN A 107 -6.56 -2.69 10.27
N SER A 108 -7.45 -2.48 11.25
CA SER A 108 -7.28 -1.42 12.25
C SER A 108 -6.08 -1.70 13.16
N ALA A 109 -5.97 -2.94 13.67
CA ALA A 109 -4.87 -3.35 14.55
C ALA A 109 -3.51 -3.33 13.83
N SER A 110 -3.46 -3.75 12.57
CA SER A 110 -2.24 -3.66 11.76
C SER A 110 -1.86 -2.22 11.45
N GLY A 111 -2.82 -1.31 11.23
CA GLY A 111 -2.56 0.13 11.09
C GLY A 111 -1.97 0.76 12.36
N VAL A 112 -2.47 0.35 13.54
CA VAL A 112 -1.89 0.76 14.83
C VAL A 112 -0.47 0.19 14.98
N LEU A 113 -0.25 -1.08 14.63
CA LEU A 113 1.07 -1.70 14.67
C LEU A 113 2.07 -1.00 13.74
N PHE A 114 1.65 -0.66 12.52
CA PHE A 114 2.45 0.09 11.56
C PHE A 114 2.89 1.43 12.16
N SER A 115 1.93 2.19 12.68
CA SER A 115 2.18 3.49 13.31
C SER A 115 3.11 3.40 14.52
N LEU A 116 2.90 2.39 15.38
CA LEU A 116 3.74 2.12 16.55
C LEU A 116 5.18 1.79 16.12
N SER A 117 5.34 0.98 15.08
CA SER A 117 6.65 0.53 14.61
C SER A 117 7.51 1.65 13.99
N CYS A 118 6.91 2.77 13.57
CA CYS A 118 7.65 3.93 13.08
C CYS A 118 8.67 4.43 14.11
N ASN A 119 8.26 4.54 15.38
CA ASN A 119 9.10 5.04 16.48
C ASN A 119 9.61 3.93 17.41
N ASN A 120 8.92 2.79 17.47
CA ASN A 120 9.22 1.71 18.41
C ASN A 120 9.61 0.39 17.70
N PHE A 121 10.24 0.47 16.52
CA PHE A 121 10.69 -0.68 15.74
C PHE A 121 11.43 -1.73 16.59
N ASN A 122 12.36 -1.31 17.46
CA ASN A 122 13.14 -2.25 18.27
C ASN A 122 12.28 -3.14 19.18
N ALA A 123 11.16 -2.63 19.69
CA ALA A 123 10.27 -3.41 20.54
C ALA A 123 9.54 -4.49 19.71
N VAL A 124 9.01 -4.10 18.55
CA VAL A 124 8.32 -5.04 17.64
C VAL A 124 9.31 -6.05 17.05
N PHE A 125 10.48 -5.59 16.60
CA PHE A 125 11.56 -6.44 16.11
C PHE A 125 12.04 -7.42 17.17
N SER A 126 12.20 -6.99 18.43
CA SER A 126 12.57 -7.91 19.52
C SER A 126 11.54 -9.02 19.69
N ARG A 127 10.23 -8.71 19.61
CA ARG A 127 9.18 -9.73 19.68
C ARG A 127 9.28 -10.75 18.55
N ILE A 128 9.47 -10.28 17.32
CA ILE A 128 9.64 -11.13 16.13
C ILE A 128 10.91 -11.98 16.26
N SER A 129 12.03 -11.37 16.63
CA SER A 129 13.33 -12.04 16.80
C SER A 129 13.28 -13.13 17.89
N THR A 130 12.62 -12.85 19.02
CA THR A 130 12.38 -13.82 20.09
C THR A 130 11.54 -15.00 19.57
N ARG A 131 10.43 -14.73 18.87
CA ARG A 131 9.62 -15.82 18.30
C ARG A 131 10.42 -16.65 17.29
N LEU A 132 11.19 -16.01 16.41
CA LEU A 132 12.06 -16.74 15.47
C LEU A 132 13.05 -17.64 16.21
N GLN A 133 13.64 -17.14 17.31
CA GLN A 133 14.57 -17.92 18.13
C GLN A 133 13.88 -19.13 18.77
N GLU A 134 12.71 -18.95 19.37
CA GLU A 134 11.90 -20.02 19.96
C GLU A 134 11.58 -21.11 18.92
N LEU A 135 11.23 -20.71 17.70
CA LEU A 135 10.90 -21.64 16.61
C LEU A 135 12.11 -22.40 16.05
N THR A 136 13.35 -21.94 16.26
CA THR A 136 14.55 -22.71 15.89
C THR A 136 14.78 -23.92 16.79
N VAL A 137 14.32 -23.86 18.04
CA VAL A 137 14.47 -24.94 19.02
C VAL A 137 13.19 -25.75 19.22
N CYS A 138 12.07 -25.29 18.65
CA CYS A 138 10.78 -25.95 18.74
C CYS A 138 10.77 -27.29 17.97
N SER A 139 10.37 -28.36 18.66
CA SER A 139 10.24 -29.69 18.07
C SER A 139 8.87 -29.95 17.43
N GLU A 140 7.86 -29.15 17.74
CA GLU A 140 6.50 -29.34 17.24
C GLU A 140 6.36 -28.88 15.78
N ASP A 141 5.78 -29.73 14.92
CA ASP A 141 5.61 -29.42 13.50
C ASP A 141 4.48 -28.40 13.22
N ASN A 142 3.56 -28.20 14.17
CA ASN A 142 2.43 -27.26 14.10
C ASN A 142 2.65 -26.01 14.97
N ALA A 143 3.91 -25.61 15.16
CA ALA A 143 4.24 -24.48 16.01
C ALA A 143 3.56 -23.17 15.54
N ASP A 144 3.18 -22.36 16.51
CA ASP A 144 2.56 -21.06 16.30
C ASP A 144 3.53 -20.06 15.65
N VAL A 145 3.23 -19.67 14.40
CA VAL A 145 4.00 -18.71 13.58
C VAL A 145 3.40 -17.31 13.55
N HIS A 146 2.35 -17.02 14.31
CA HIS A 146 1.60 -15.77 14.19
C HIS A 146 2.47 -14.52 14.39
N ASP A 147 3.37 -14.51 15.39
CA ASP A 147 4.27 -13.38 15.64
C ASP A 147 5.28 -13.15 14.49
N ILE A 148 5.52 -14.12 13.59
CA ILE A 148 6.34 -13.91 12.37
C ILE A 148 5.58 -13.00 11.39
N GLU A 149 4.26 -13.17 11.27
CA GLU A 149 3.44 -12.38 10.35
C GLU A 149 3.43 -10.89 10.70
N LEU A 150 3.84 -10.49 11.91
CA LEU A 150 4.02 -9.07 12.27
C LEU A 150 4.98 -8.34 11.32
N LEU A 151 5.94 -9.04 10.71
CA LEU A 151 6.83 -8.50 9.68
C LEU A 151 6.07 -7.82 8.53
N GLN A 152 4.87 -8.28 8.21
CA GLN A 152 4.07 -7.75 7.09
C GLN A 152 3.32 -6.45 7.42
N TYR A 153 3.27 -6.07 8.69
CA TYR A 153 2.47 -4.95 9.19
C TYR A 153 3.31 -3.80 9.78
N ILE A 154 4.63 -3.92 9.77
CA ILE A 154 5.53 -2.90 10.32
C ILE A 154 6.00 -1.92 9.24
N SER A 155 6.30 -0.70 9.66
CA SER A 155 6.97 0.33 8.88
C SER A 155 8.46 0.01 8.77
N VAL A 156 8.91 -0.21 7.54
CA VAL A 156 10.26 -0.70 7.23
C VAL A 156 10.95 0.32 6.31
N ASP A 157 12.01 0.95 6.79
CA ASP A 157 12.98 1.69 5.97
C ASP A 157 14.13 0.75 5.55
N CYS A 158 15.05 1.23 4.71
CA CYS A 158 16.18 0.45 4.19
C CYS A 158 17.01 -0.20 5.31
N SER A 159 17.27 0.55 6.38
CA SER A 159 18.07 0.08 7.51
C SER A 159 17.35 -1.04 8.29
N LYS A 160 16.03 -0.91 8.45
CA LYS A 160 15.18 -1.92 9.10
C LYS A 160 15.07 -3.16 8.22
N LEU A 161 14.87 -3.03 6.91
CA LEU A 161 14.81 -4.18 5.99
C LEU A 161 16.10 -4.99 6.04
N LYS A 162 17.25 -4.32 5.98
CA LYS A 162 18.56 -4.97 6.14
C LYS A 162 18.66 -5.75 7.45
N ARG A 163 18.22 -5.19 8.58
CA ARG A 163 18.18 -5.92 9.87
C ARG A 163 17.27 -7.15 9.82
N LEU A 164 16.10 -7.05 9.18
CA LEU A 164 15.18 -8.18 9.00
C LEU A 164 15.81 -9.31 8.15
N LEU A 165 16.50 -8.95 7.07
CA LEU A 165 17.23 -9.89 6.21
C LEU A 165 18.36 -10.58 6.98
N GLN A 166 19.18 -9.82 7.71
CA GLN A 166 20.26 -10.35 8.54
C GLN A 166 19.75 -11.37 9.56
N GLU A 167 18.70 -11.01 10.29
CA GLU A 167 18.07 -11.87 11.30
C GLU A 167 17.52 -13.16 10.68
N THR A 168 16.90 -13.02 9.50
CA THR A 168 16.35 -14.15 8.77
C THR A 168 17.45 -15.09 8.29
N VAL A 169 18.49 -14.57 7.62
CA VAL A 169 19.62 -15.38 7.13
C VAL A 169 20.22 -16.22 8.26
N PHE A 170 20.37 -15.63 9.46
CA PHE A 170 20.93 -16.32 10.61
C PHE A 170 20.08 -17.51 11.10
N LYS A 171 18.75 -17.38 11.06
CA LYS A 171 17.83 -18.37 11.67
C LYS A 171 17.15 -19.31 10.67
N PHE A 172 17.06 -18.94 9.39
CA PHE A 172 16.18 -19.58 8.41
C PHE A 172 16.38 -21.09 8.29
N LYS A 173 17.63 -21.56 8.22
CA LYS A 173 17.93 -22.99 8.06
C LYS A 173 17.52 -23.83 9.28
N ALA A 174 17.50 -23.24 10.47
CA ALA A 174 17.12 -23.91 11.70
C ALA A 174 15.58 -23.97 11.90
N LEU A 175 14.83 -23.13 11.19
CA LEU A 175 13.37 -23.12 11.25
C LEU A 175 12.76 -24.35 10.59
N LYS A 176 11.62 -24.81 11.12
CA LYS A 176 10.77 -25.80 10.46
C LYS A 176 10.09 -25.21 9.23
N LYS A 177 9.62 -26.08 8.33
CA LYS A 177 9.07 -25.70 7.02
C LYS A 177 7.91 -24.70 7.10
N VAL A 178 7.03 -24.84 8.09
CA VAL A 178 5.88 -23.94 8.30
C VAL A 178 6.37 -22.52 8.67
N ALA A 179 7.33 -22.43 9.59
CA ALA A 179 7.94 -21.17 9.98
C ALA A 179 8.78 -20.54 8.84
N GLN A 180 9.53 -21.35 8.09
CA GLN A 180 10.22 -20.88 6.89
C GLN A 180 9.26 -20.24 5.89
N LEU A 181 8.12 -20.89 5.63
CA LEU A 181 7.10 -20.36 4.71
C LEU A 181 6.45 -19.08 5.25
N ALA A 182 6.18 -19.00 6.56
CA ALA A 182 5.67 -17.77 7.18
C ALA A 182 6.66 -16.61 7.01
N VAL A 183 7.96 -16.84 7.21
CA VAL A 183 9.01 -15.84 6.97
C VAL A 183 9.06 -15.43 5.51
N ILE A 184 9.03 -16.39 4.58
CA ILE A 184 9.06 -16.12 3.13
C ILE A 184 7.92 -15.17 2.73
N ASN A 185 6.70 -15.49 3.14
CA ASN A 185 5.51 -14.68 2.81
C ASN A 185 5.55 -13.30 3.47
N SER A 186 6.01 -13.22 4.72
CA SER A 186 6.00 -11.96 5.47
C SER A 186 7.09 -11.00 5.02
N LEU A 187 8.28 -11.51 4.63
CA LEU A 187 9.36 -10.70 4.06
C LEU A 187 8.98 -10.09 2.72
N GLU A 188 8.23 -10.81 1.89
CA GLU A 188 7.69 -10.27 0.63
C GLU A 188 6.89 -8.98 0.90
N LYS A 189 6.03 -8.99 1.92
CA LYS A 189 5.21 -7.83 2.31
C LYS A 189 6.04 -6.72 2.95
N ALA A 190 7.01 -7.08 3.80
CA ALA A 190 7.93 -6.10 4.39
C ALA A 190 8.72 -5.33 3.32
N PHE A 191 9.14 -5.99 2.24
CA PHE A 191 9.76 -5.32 1.09
C PHE A 191 8.83 -4.31 0.44
N TRP A 192 7.57 -4.66 0.17
CA TRP A 192 6.62 -3.73 -0.43
C TRP A 192 6.26 -2.57 0.51
N ASN A 193 6.18 -2.80 1.81
CA ASN A 193 6.04 -1.71 2.80
C ASN A 193 7.21 -0.72 2.71
N TRP A 194 8.42 -1.19 2.45
CA TRP A 194 9.56 -0.31 2.24
C TRP A 194 9.46 0.47 0.93
N VAL A 195 9.31 -0.22 -0.20
CA VAL A 195 9.29 0.41 -1.52
C VAL A 195 8.13 1.41 -1.68
N GLU A 196 6.95 1.11 -1.14
CA GLU A 196 5.76 1.95 -1.30
C GLU A 196 5.75 3.17 -0.35
N ASN A 197 6.36 3.07 0.84
CA ASN A 197 6.38 4.18 1.82
C ASN A 197 7.67 5.01 1.78
N TYR A 198 8.76 4.45 1.26
CA TYR A 198 10.08 5.10 1.17
C TYR A 198 10.69 4.91 -0.24
N PRO A 199 9.98 5.32 -1.31
CA PRO A 199 10.40 5.02 -2.68
C PRO A 199 11.76 5.64 -3.03
N ASP A 200 12.08 6.82 -2.49
CA ASP A 200 13.38 7.49 -2.69
C ASP A 200 14.57 6.65 -2.21
N GLU A 201 14.42 5.91 -1.09
CA GLU A 201 15.46 5.03 -0.59
C GLU A 201 15.69 3.84 -1.52
N PHE A 202 14.63 3.33 -2.13
CA PHE A 202 14.71 2.23 -3.10
C PHE A 202 15.32 2.71 -4.43
N THR A 203 14.97 3.90 -4.92
CA THR A 203 15.64 4.50 -6.08
C THR A 203 17.14 4.68 -5.81
N LYS A 204 17.49 5.19 -4.61
CA LYS A 204 18.89 5.37 -4.20
C LYS A 204 19.68 4.05 -4.15
N LEU A 205 19.04 2.91 -3.87
CA LEU A 205 19.72 1.61 -3.93
C LEU A 205 20.31 1.32 -5.31
N TYR A 206 19.62 1.72 -6.38
CA TYR A 206 20.06 1.49 -7.75
C TYR A 206 21.10 2.51 -8.23
N GLN A 207 21.15 3.69 -7.61
CA GLN A 207 22.18 4.70 -7.82
C GLN A 207 23.45 4.42 -7.00
N THR A 208 23.31 3.88 -5.80
CA THR A 208 24.41 3.56 -4.89
C THR A 208 24.13 2.22 -4.20
N PRO A 209 24.51 1.10 -4.86
CA PRO A 209 24.30 -0.25 -4.33
C PRO A 209 24.85 -0.41 -2.91
N GLN A 210 24.08 -1.09 -2.06
CA GLN A 210 24.43 -1.37 -0.66
C GLN A 210 24.94 -2.82 -0.55
N THR A 211 26.27 -2.99 -0.48
CA THR A 211 26.90 -4.33 -0.48
C THR A 211 26.41 -5.22 0.65
N ASP A 212 26.25 -4.68 1.86
CA ASP A 212 25.83 -5.46 3.03
C ASP A 212 24.38 -5.96 2.95
N MET A 213 23.48 -5.20 2.31
CA MET A 213 22.13 -5.62 2.03
C MET A 213 22.11 -6.67 0.92
N ALA A 214 22.88 -6.46 -0.14
CA ALA A 214 23.03 -7.40 -1.25
C ALA A 214 23.58 -8.76 -0.75
N ASP A 215 24.58 -8.76 0.12
CA ASP A 215 25.13 -9.97 0.75
C ASP A 215 24.07 -10.75 1.52
N CYS A 216 23.19 -10.04 2.25
CA CYS A 216 22.12 -10.68 3.01
C CYS A 216 21.02 -11.23 2.09
N ALA A 217 20.66 -10.46 1.06
CA ALA A 217 19.65 -10.87 0.08
C ALA A 217 20.13 -12.07 -0.76
N GLU A 218 21.40 -12.09 -1.18
CA GLU A 218 22.01 -13.22 -1.89
C GLU A 218 22.07 -14.48 -1.02
N LYS A 219 22.56 -14.38 0.22
CA LYS A 219 22.58 -15.53 1.14
C LYS A 219 21.17 -16.06 1.40
N LEU A 220 20.20 -15.17 1.57
CA LEU A 220 18.81 -15.59 1.75
C LEU A 220 18.24 -16.23 0.48
N PHE A 221 18.60 -15.74 -0.70
CA PHE A 221 18.22 -16.34 -1.98
C PHE A 221 18.67 -17.79 -2.03
N ASP A 222 19.94 -18.07 -1.70
CA ASP A 222 20.50 -19.43 -1.75
C ASP A 222 19.86 -20.35 -0.70
N LEU A 223 19.55 -19.83 0.49
CA LEU A 223 18.82 -20.58 1.53
C LEU A 223 17.40 -20.95 1.10
N VAL A 224 16.70 -20.00 0.48
CA VAL A 224 15.33 -20.18 -0.03
C VAL A 224 15.31 -21.08 -1.27
N ASP A 225 16.35 -21.03 -2.11
CA ASP A 225 16.54 -21.96 -3.22
C ASP A 225 16.74 -23.40 -2.72
N GLY A 226 17.53 -23.58 -1.65
CA GLY A 226 17.67 -24.86 -0.97
C GLY A 226 16.37 -25.41 -0.38
N PHE A 227 15.42 -24.56 0.00
CA PHE A 227 14.07 -24.99 0.43
C PHE A 227 13.23 -25.52 -0.75
N ALA A 228 13.51 -25.09 -1.98
CA ALA A 228 12.71 -25.28 -3.18
C ALA A 228 12.87 -26.67 -3.84
N GLU A 229 12.85 -27.74 -3.03
CA GLU A 229 13.10 -29.14 -3.46
C GLU A 229 11.99 -29.72 -4.36
N SER A 230 10.78 -29.13 -4.34
CA SER A 230 9.63 -29.61 -5.11
C SER A 230 8.95 -28.50 -5.88
N THR A 231 8.17 -28.84 -6.91
CA THR A 231 7.37 -27.90 -7.70
C THR A 231 6.51 -26.97 -6.83
N LYS A 232 5.87 -27.52 -5.80
CA LYS A 232 5.05 -26.75 -4.85
C LYS A 232 5.88 -25.74 -4.05
N ARG A 233 7.08 -26.14 -3.58
CA ARG A 233 7.96 -25.25 -2.82
C ARG A 233 8.62 -24.20 -3.70
N LYS A 234 9.02 -24.56 -4.92
CA LYS A 234 9.47 -23.62 -5.97
C LYS A 234 8.42 -22.53 -6.18
N ALA A 235 7.16 -22.93 -6.44
CA ALA A 235 6.05 -21.99 -6.59
C ALA A 235 5.80 -21.12 -5.34
N ALA A 236 6.14 -21.60 -4.14
CA ALA A 236 5.99 -20.82 -2.92
C ALA A 236 7.10 -19.75 -2.75
N VAL A 237 8.28 -19.95 -3.34
CA VAL A 237 9.44 -19.09 -3.09
C VAL A 237 9.81 -18.14 -4.22
N TRP A 238 9.42 -18.42 -5.46
CA TRP A 238 9.75 -17.57 -6.62
C TRP A 238 9.36 -16.09 -6.43
N PRO A 239 8.22 -15.73 -5.80
CA PRO A 239 7.88 -14.34 -5.53
C PRO A 239 8.88 -13.62 -4.61
N LEU A 240 9.47 -14.32 -3.63
CA LEU A 240 10.53 -13.75 -2.79
C LEU A 240 11.89 -13.78 -3.49
N GLN A 241 12.21 -14.85 -4.21
CA GLN A 241 13.49 -14.97 -4.94
C GLN A 241 13.69 -13.82 -5.94
N ILE A 242 12.65 -13.40 -6.66
CA ILE A 242 12.77 -12.24 -7.56
C ILE A 242 12.96 -10.92 -6.79
N ILE A 243 12.33 -10.75 -5.63
CA ILE A 243 12.53 -9.58 -4.75
C ILE A 243 13.97 -9.54 -4.23
N LEU A 244 14.49 -10.68 -3.75
CA LEU A 244 15.87 -10.76 -3.25
C LEU A 244 16.87 -10.44 -4.36
N LEU A 245 16.60 -10.88 -5.59
CA LEU A 245 17.44 -10.54 -6.73
C LEU A 245 17.36 -9.05 -7.09
N VAL A 246 16.17 -8.43 -7.01
CA VAL A 246 15.97 -6.99 -7.18
C VAL A 246 16.75 -6.17 -6.13
N LEU A 247 16.96 -6.70 -4.93
CA LEU A 247 17.81 -6.07 -3.92
C LEU A 247 19.31 -6.12 -4.25
N CYS A 248 19.70 -6.84 -5.31
CA CYS A 248 21.09 -7.03 -5.73
C CYS A 248 21.35 -6.54 -7.17
N PRO A 249 21.38 -5.21 -7.43
CA PRO A 249 21.58 -4.67 -8.78
C PRO A 249 22.84 -5.18 -9.48
N GLU A 250 23.95 -5.32 -8.74
CA GLU A 250 25.23 -5.81 -9.27
C GLU A 250 25.15 -7.28 -9.73
N ILE A 251 24.41 -8.12 -8.99
CA ILE A 251 24.18 -9.52 -9.38
C ILE A 251 23.34 -9.59 -10.65
N ILE A 252 22.29 -8.76 -10.77
CA ILE A 252 21.48 -8.65 -11.99
C ILE A 252 22.37 -8.27 -13.19
N GLN A 253 23.29 -7.32 -13.00
CA GLN A 253 24.24 -6.91 -14.03
C GLN A 253 25.21 -8.04 -14.41
N ASP A 254 25.68 -8.81 -13.44
CA ASP A 254 26.62 -9.91 -13.70
C ASP A 254 25.96 -11.08 -14.43
N ILE A 255 24.76 -11.49 -14.04
CA ILE A 255 24.07 -12.62 -14.69
C ILE A 255 23.55 -12.28 -16.10
N ALA A 256 23.46 -10.99 -16.44
CA ALA A 256 23.14 -10.52 -17.77
C ALA A 256 24.31 -10.67 -18.77
N LYS A 257 25.54 -10.90 -18.30
CA LYS A 257 26.72 -11.14 -19.14
C LYS A 257 26.71 -12.56 -19.72
N ASP A 258 27.47 -12.77 -20.79
CA ASP A 258 27.61 -14.08 -21.44
C ASP A 258 28.29 -15.09 -20.50
N VAL A 259 29.37 -14.67 -19.86
CA VAL A 259 30.11 -15.45 -18.86
C VAL A 259 29.60 -15.08 -17.48
N VAL A 260 29.04 -16.07 -16.77
CA VAL A 260 28.48 -15.91 -15.42
C VAL A 260 29.28 -16.76 -14.45
N GLU A 261 29.67 -16.16 -13.33
CA GLU A 261 30.36 -16.84 -12.25
C GLU A 261 29.54 -18.03 -11.73
N GLU A 262 30.21 -19.14 -11.43
CA GLU A 262 29.56 -20.38 -11.00
C GLU A 262 28.71 -20.18 -9.73
N THR A 263 29.15 -19.33 -8.81
CA THR A 263 28.44 -18.94 -7.59
C THR A 263 27.11 -18.21 -7.85
N LYS A 264 26.96 -17.59 -9.02
CA LYS A 264 25.76 -16.84 -9.44
C LYS A 264 24.89 -17.63 -10.44
N MET A 265 25.31 -18.83 -10.84
CA MET A 265 24.63 -19.61 -11.86
C MET A 265 23.21 -20.02 -11.48
N ASN A 266 22.95 -20.30 -10.20
CA ASN A 266 21.60 -20.62 -9.71
C ASN A 266 20.61 -19.44 -9.90
N LYS A 267 21.07 -18.18 -9.73
CA LYS A 267 20.27 -16.97 -10.00
C LYS A 267 19.91 -16.85 -11.48
N LYS A 268 20.86 -17.14 -12.39
CA LYS A 268 20.59 -17.18 -13.85
C LYS A 268 19.57 -18.27 -14.20
N LEU A 269 19.77 -19.48 -13.66
CA LEU A 269 18.87 -20.61 -13.88
C LEU A 269 17.45 -20.33 -13.37
N PHE A 270 17.31 -19.64 -12.24
CA PHE A 270 16.03 -19.16 -11.73
C PHE A 270 15.31 -18.25 -12.75
N LEU A 271 15.99 -17.25 -13.31
CA LEU A 271 15.42 -16.37 -14.35
C LEU A 271 15.04 -17.14 -15.62
N ASP A 272 15.86 -18.10 -16.05
CA ASP A 272 15.54 -18.96 -17.20
C ASP A 272 14.30 -19.81 -16.97
N ASN A 273 14.14 -20.33 -15.76
CA ASN A 273 12.95 -21.10 -15.37
C ASN A 273 11.69 -20.23 -15.32
N LEU A 274 11.80 -18.97 -14.85
CA LEU A 274 10.71 -18.00 -14.94
C LEU A 274 10.28 -17.76 -16.39
N ARG A 275 11.24 -17.47 -17.29
CA ARG A 275 10.98 -17.27 -18.73
C ARG A 275 10.27 -18.47 -19.35
N LYS A 276 10.79 -19.68 -19.13
CA LYS A 276 10.19 -20.92 -19.65
C LYS A 276 8.77 -21.16 -19.11
N ALA A 277 8.52 -20.85 -17.84
CA ALA A 277 7.20 -21.02 -17.22
C ALA A 277 6.16 -20.02 -17.77
N LEU A 278 6.56 -18.79 -18.08
CA LEU A 278 5.71 -17.76 -18.69
C LEU A 278 5.37 -18.08 -20.15
N ALA A 279 6.34 -18.54 -20.93
CA ALA A 279 6.17 -18.90 -22.34
C ALA A 279 5.30 -20.17 -22.56
N GLY A 280 4.73 -20.75 -21.51
CA GLY A 280 3.91 -21.97 -21.60
C GLY A 280 4.72 -23.25 -21.86
N HIS A 281 6.05 -23.18 -21.82
CA HIS A 281 6.95 -24.33 -21.93
C HIS A 281 7.16 -25.04 -20.57
N GLY A 282 6.65 -24.48 -19.48
CA GLY A 282 6.65 -25.10 -18.15
C GLY A 282 5.52 -26.12 -17.98
N GLY A 283 5.86 -27.36 -17.62
CA GLY A 283 4.86 -28.43 -17.44
C GLY A 283 3.94 -28.31 -16.22
N SER A 284 4.14 -27.32 -15.34
CA SER A 284 3.35 -27.15 -14.11
C SER A 284 2.60 -25.83 -14.08
N ARG A 285 1.26 -25.92 -13.99
CA ARG A 285 0.37 -24.76 -13.80
C ARG A 285 0.76 -23.91 -12.58
N GLN A 286 1.12 -24.54 -11.46
CA GLN A 286 1.54 -23.83 -10.23
C GLN A 286 2.80 -23.00 -10.45
N LEU A 287 3.76 -23.51 -11.23
CA LEU A 287 4.96 -22.75 -11.58
C LEU A 287 4.64 -21.60 -12.52
N THR A 288 3.76 -21.80 -13.51
CA THR A 288 3.31 -20.71 -14.39
C THR A 288 2.59 -19.61 -13.60
N GLU A 289 1.69 -19.98 -12.68
CA GLU A 289 1.01 -19.04 -11.78
C GLU A 289 2.02 -18.29 -10.91
N SER A 290 2.99 -19.00 -10.33
CA SER A 290 4.04 -18.39 -9.52
C SER A 290 5.00 -17.51 -10.32
N ALA A 291 5.30 -17.86 -11.58
CA ALA A 291 6.13 -17.06 -12.46
C ALA A 291 5.42 -15.75 -12.83
N ALA A 292 4.11 -15.79 -13.05
CA ALA A 292 3.31 -14.59 -13.26
C ALA A 292 3.42 -13.64 -12.06
N ILE A 293 3.27 -14.15 -10.84
CA ILE A 293 3.42 -13.34 -9.60
C ILE A 293 4.82 -12.72 -9.52
N ALA A 294 5.86 -13.53 -9.71
CA ALA A 294 7.24 -13.05 -9.65
C ALA A 294 7.53 -11.99 -10.73
N CYS A 295 7.07 -12.20 -11.96
CA CYS A 295 7.29 -11.27 -13.06
C CYS A 295 6.50 -9.96 -12.90
N VAL A 296 5.28 -10.00 -12.37
CA VAL A 296 4.53 -8.77 -12.03
C VAL A 296 5.25 -7.98 -10.95
N LYS A 297 5.80 -8.66 -9.93
CA LYS A 297 6.61 -8.00 -8.89
C LYS A 297 7.87 -7.34 -9.46
N LEU A 298 8.54 -8.01 -10.39
CA LEU A 298 9.69 -7.43 -11.12
C LEU A 298 9.27 -6.18 -11.92
N CYS A 299 8.18 -6.28 -12.69
CA CYS A 299 7.65 -5.13 -13.45
C CYS A 299 7.27 -3.98 -12.54
N LYS A 300 6.63 -4.26 -11.40
CA LYS A 300 6.24 -3.24 -10.41
C LYS A 300 7.47 -2.58 -9.80
N ALA A 301 8.45 -3.37 -9.36
CA ALA A 301 9.68 -2.87 -8.76
C ALA A 301 10.45 -1.97 -9.74
N SER A 302 10.53 -2.34 -11.03
CA SER A 302 11.21 -1.52 -12.04
C SER A 302 10.57 -0.14 -12.23
N THR A 303 9.28 0.05 -11.90
CA THR A 303 8.65 1.38 -11.98
C THR A 303 9.15 2.36 -10.92
N TYR A 304 9.68 1.87 -9.79
CA TYR A 304 10.22 2.72 -8.72
C TYR A 304 11.69 3.12 -8.94
N ILE A 305 12.25 2.77 -10.09
CA ILE A 305 13.62 3.11 -10.49
C ILE A 305 13.51 4.06 -11.68
N ASN A 306 14.28 5.14 -11.68
CA ASN A 306 14.33 6.02 -12.84
C ASN A 306 15.01 5.27 -14.01
N TRP A 307 14.50 5.46 -15.23
CA TRP A 307 15.03 4.84 -16.44
C TRP A 307 16.51 5.16 -16.69
N GLU A 308 16.99 6.29 -16.16
CA GLU A 308 18.38 6.74 -16.25
C GLU A 308 19.34 5.95 -15.32
N ASP A 309 18.84 5.40 -14.21
CA ASP A 309 19.69 4.91 -13.11
C ASP A 309 20.20 3.48 -13.30
N ASN A 310 19.42 2.59 -13.93
CA ASN A 310 19.86 1.21 -14.15
C ASN A 310 19.13 0.52 -15.31
N SER A 311 19.79 0.42 -16.46
CA SER A 311 19.20 -0.17 -17.67
C SER A 311 18.99 -1.69 -17.60
N VAL A 312 19.71 -2.41 -16.73
CA VAL A 312 19.71 -3.89 -16.77
C VAL A 312 18.40 -4.48 -16.23
N ILE A 313 17.82 -3.90 -15.18
CA ILE A 313 16.51 -4.35 -14.70
C ILE A 313 15.42 -4.15 -15.77
N PHE A 314 15.49 -3.07 -16.55
CA PHE A 314 14.56 -2.84 -17.65
C PHE A 314 14.74 -3.86 -18.78
N LEU A 315 15.99 -4.22 -19.12
CA LEU A 315 16.26 -5.31 -20.09
C LEU A 315 15.68 -6.65 -19.60
N LEU A 316 15.83 -6.94 -18.30
CA LEU A 316 15.26 -8.14 -17.70
C LEU A 316 13.72 -8.14 -17.81
N VAL A 317 13.07 -7.04 -17.48
CA VAL A 317 11.61 -6.87 -17.64
C VAL A 317 11.19 -7.05 -19.10
N GLN A 318 11.87 -6.39 -20.04
CA GLN A 318 11.57 -6.50 -21.47
C GLN A 318 11.63 -7.94 -21.98
N SER A 319 12.53 -8.76 -21.43
CA SER A 319 12.67 -10.17 -21.81
C SER A 319 11.50 -11.07 -21.37
N MET A 320 10.63 -10.61 -20.47
CA MET A 320 9.54 -11.42 -19.88
C MET A 320 8.14 -10.81 -20.06
N VAL A 321 8.05 -9.48 -20.21
CA VAL A 321 6.77 -8.75 -20.12
C VAL A 321 5.78 -9.12 -21.23
N VAL A 322 6.27 -9.50 -22.41
CA VAL A 322 5.40 -9.91 -23.54
C VAL A 322 4.68 -11.23 -23.22
N ASP A 323 5.43 -12.25 -22.78
CA ASP A 323 4.86 -13.54 -22.38
C ASP A 323 3.93 -13.39 -21.17
N LEU A 324 4.31 -12.53 -20.21
CA LEU A 324 3.46 -12.20 -19.06
C LEU A 324 2.11 -11.60 -19.50
N LYS A 325 2.13 -10.61 -20.42
CA LYS A 325 0.91 -10.00 -20.96
C LYS A 325 0.04 -11.02 -21.68
N ASN A 326 0.65 -11.86 -22.52
CA ASN A 326 -0.03 -12.93 -23.25
C ASN A 326 -0.61 -14.01 -22.33
N LEU A 327 -0.04 -14.20 -21.14
CA LEU A 327 -0.55 -15.12 -20.14
C LEU A 327 -1.74 -14.53 -19.36
N LEU A 328 -1.62 -13.28 -18.90
CA LEU A 328 -2.62 -12.64 -18.03
C LEU A 328 -3.82 -12.09 -18.80
N PHE A 329 -3.61 -11.53 -19.99
CA PHE A 329 -4.64 -10.84 -20.77
C PHE A 329 -5.04 -11.63 -22.01
N ASN A 330 -5.26 -12.94 -21.86
CA ASN A 330 -5.74 -13.82 -22.92
C ASN A 330 -7.23 -14.13 -22.75
N PRO A 331 -8.13 -13.55 -23.57
CA PRO A 331 -9.56 -13.82 -23.48
C PRO A 331 -9.93 -15.28 -23.77
N SER A 332 -9.17 -15.97 -24.62
CA SER A 332 -9.43 -17.37 -25.00
C SER A 332 -9.03 -18.37 -23.92
N LYS A 333 -8.07 -18.00 -23.07
CA LYS A 333 -7.62 -18.82 -21.93
C LYS A 333 -7.44 -17.92 -20.71
N PRO A 334 -8.53 -17.55 -20.03
CA PRO A 334 -8.46 -16.65 -18.88
C PRO A 334 -7.54 -17.17 -17.79
N PHE A 335 -6.66 -16.31 -17.30
CA PHE A 335 -5.83 -16.62 -16.14
C PHE A 335 -6.72 -16.76 -14.90
N SER A 336 -6.52 -17.85 -14.14
CA SER A 336 -7.24 -18.07 -12.89
C SER A 336 -6.41 -18.95 -11.96
N ARG A 337 -6.21 -18.49 -10.73
CA ARG A 337 -5.79 -19.27 -9.57
C ARG A 337 -7.04 -19.63 -8.75
N SER A 338 -6.86 -20.37 -7.66
CA SER A 338 -7.94 -20.73 -6.73
C SER A 338 -8.64 -19.52 -6.07
N ASN A 339 -8.05 -18.31 -6.14
CA ASN A 339 -8.58 -17.09 -5.53
C ASN A 339 -8.71 -15.96 -6.57
N GLN A 340 -9.94 -15.71 -7.04
CA GLN A 340 -10.24 -14.74 -8.09
C GLN A 340 -9.86 -13.29 -7.70
N ASN A 341 -10.04 -12.88 -6.44
CA ASN A 341 -9.71 -11.52 -6.02
C ASN A 341 -8.20 -11.25 -6.13
N ALA A 342 -7.39 -12.22 -5.70
CA ALA A 342 -5.95 -12.11 -5.81
C ALA A 342 -5.48 -12.07 -7.28
N ASP A 343 -6.20 -12.73 -8.20
CA ASP A 343 -5.90 -12.69 -9.64
C ASP A 343 -6.17 -11.31 -10.22
N VAL A 344 -7.31 -10.72 -9.85
CA VAL A 344 -7.65 -9.35 -10.24
C VAL A 344 -6.58 -8.38 -9.75
N ASP A 345 -6.17 -8.44 -8.49
CA ASP A 345 -5.12 -7.57 -7.94
C ASP A 345 -3.78 -7.72 -8.70
N LEU A 346 -3.39 -8.96 -9.02
CA LEU A 346 -2.20 -9.27 -9.80
C LEU A 346 -2.27 -8.66 -11.21
N MET A 347 -3.43 -8.77 -11.87
CA MET A 347 -3.64 -8.21 -13.21
C MET A 347 -3.65 -6.68 -13.19
N ILE A 348 -4.24 -6.05 -12.16
CA ILE A 348 -4.18 -4.59 -11.99
C ILE A 348 -2.72 -4.16 -11.77
N ASP A 349 -1.96 -4.83 -10.88
CA ASP A 349 -0.53 -4.54 -10.68
C ASP A 349 0.25 -4.68 -12.00
N CYS A 350 -0.05 -5.71 -12.80
CA CYS A 350 0.57 -5.89 -14.11
C CYS A 350 0.26 -4.72 -15.05
N LEU A 351 -1.02 -4.34 -15.20
CA LEU A 351 -1.45 -3.31 -16.14
C LEU A 351 -0.88 -1.94 -15.76
N VAL A 352 -0.95 -1.57 -14.47
CA VAL A 352 -0.35 -0.34 -13.95
C VAL A 352 1.15 -0.31 -14.18
N SER A 353 1.85 -1.43 -13.91
CA SER A 353 3.30 -1.50 -14.13
C SER A 353 3.64 -1.38 -15.62
N CYS A 354 2.90 -2.06 -16.49
CA CYS A 354 3.09 -2.00 -17.94
C CYS A 354 2.90 -0.59 -18.49
N PHE A 355 1.89 0.13 -17.99
CA PHE A 355 1.65 1.53 -18.33
C PHE A 355 2.81 2.42 -17.89
N ARG A 356 3.26 2.27 -16.63
CA ARG A 356 4.38 3.05 -16.09
C ARG A 356 5.71 2.79 -16.80
N ILE A 357 5.94 1.57 -17.30
CA ILE A 357 7.14 1.22 -18.07
C ILE A 357 7.07 1.77 -19.50
N ASN A 358 5.93 1.66 -20.16
CA ASN A 358 5.76 2.12 -21.54
C ASN A 358 4.30 2.54 -21.80
N PRO A 359 3.95 3.82 -21.57
CA PRO A 359 2.57 4.31 -21.63
C PRO A 359 1.98 4.34 -23.05
N HIS A 360 2.80 4.19 -24.08
CA HIS A 360 2.34 4.16 -25.47
C HIS A 360 2.09 2.74 -25.99
N ASN A 361 2.56 1.70 -25.27
CA ASN A 361 2.34 0.31 -25.66
C ASN A 361 1.00 -0.24 -25.14
N ASN A 362 -0.08 0.21 -25.78
CA ASN A 362 -1.48 0.01 -25.33
C ASN A 362 -2.17 -1.23 -25.94
N GLN A 363 -1.43 -2.24 -26.40
CA GLN A 363 -2.04 -3.44 -27.00
C GLN A 363 -3.00 -4.16 -26.03
N HIS A 364 -2.58 -4.32 -24.78
CA HIS A 364 -3.37 -4.96 -23.73
C HIS A 364 -4.54 -4.10 -23.24
N PHE A 365 -4.45 -2.76 -23.35
CA PHE A 365 -5.59 -1.87 -23.14
C PHE A 365 -6.68 -2.16 -24.16
N LYS A 366 -6.34 -2.31 -25.45
CA LYS A 366 -7.31 -2.64 -26.50
C LYS A 366 -8.00 -3.98 -26.24
N ILE A 367 -7.27 -4.98 -25.74
CA ILE A 367 -7.88 -6.25 -25.32
C ILE A 367 -8.91 -6.00 -24.22
N CYS A 368 -8.56 -5.24 -23.17
CA CYS A 368 -9.48 -4.96 -22.07
C CYS A 368 -10.61 -3.98 -22.43
N LEU A 369 -10.47 -3.17 -23.48
CA LEU A 369 -11.52 -2.25 -23.96
C LEU A 369 -12.52 -2.93 -24.90
N ALA A 370 -12.18 -4.07 -25.50
CA ALA A 370 -13.05 -4.75 -26.44
C ALA A 370 -14.37 -5.18 -25.76
N GLN A 371 -15.50 -4.91 -26.42
CA GLN A 371 -16.83 -5.28 -25.93
C GLN A 371 -17.00 -6.80 -25.73
N SER A 372 -16.29 -7.61 -26.52
CA SER A 372 -16.29 -9.07 -26.42
C SER A 372 -15.44 -9.62 -25.27
N SER A 373 -14.69 -8.77 -24.58
CA SER A 373 -13.82 -9.22 -23.49
C SER A 373 -14.59 -9.54 -22.21
N PRO A 374 -14.05 -10.45 -21.36
CA PRO A 374 -14.66 -10.76 -20.08
C PRO A 374 -14.82 -9.52 -19.19
N SER A 375 -15.90 -9.46 -18.39
CA SER A 375 -16.14 -8.35 -17.45
C SER A 375 -15.02 -8.15 -16.44
N THR A 376 -14.30 -9.22 -16.07
CA THR A 376 -13.10 -9.13 -15.22
C THR A 376 -12.02 -8.27 -15.86
N PHE A 377 -11.85 -8.30 -17.19
CA PHE A 377 -10.85 -7.48 -17.88
C PHE A 377 -11.26 -6.01 -17.92
N HIS A 378 -12.55 -5.73 -18.09
CA HIS A 378 -13.11 -4.37 -17.96
C HIS A 378 -12.85 -3.83 -16.54
N TYR A 379 -13.14 -4.65 -15.53
CA TYR A 379 -12.90 -4.28 -14.13
C TYR A 379 -11.43 -4.02 -13.81
N VAL A 380 -10.53 -4.89 -14.29
CA VAL A 380 -9.07 -4.71 -14.15
C VAL A 380 -8.62 -3.41 -14.83
N LEU A 381 -9.08 -3.14 -16.04
CA LEU A 381 -8.72 -1.91 -16.76
C LEU A 381 -9.14 -0.67 -15.97
N VAL A 382 -10.42 -0.57 -15.62
CA VAL A 382 -10.97 0.62 -14.94
C VAL A 382 -10.26 0.88 -13.61
N ASN A 383 -10.06 -0.16 -12.80
CA ASN A 383 -9.36 -0.01 -11.52
C ASN A 383 -7.86 0.31 -11.69
N SER A 384 -7.24 -0.15 -12.78
CA SER A 384 -5.85 0.21 -13.10
C SER A 384 -5.74 1.68 -13.49
N LEU A 385 -6.65 2.19 -14.33
CA LEU A 385 -6.70 3.61 -14.70
C LEU A 385 -6.92 4.50 -13.47
N HIS A 386 -7.89 4.12 -12.63
CA HIS A 386 -8.15 4.83 -11.38
C HIS A 386 -6.92 4.85 -10.46
N ARG A 387 -6.17 3.74 -10.38
CA ARG A 387 -4.92 3.69 -9.61
C ARG A 387 -3.80 4.53 -10.22
N ILE A 388 -3.71 4.63 -11.55
CA ILE A 388 -2.73 5.52 -12.20
C ILE A 388 -3.01 6.98 -11.84
N ILE A 389 -4.28 7.38 -11.79
CA ILE A 389 -4.69 8.76 -11.43
C ILE A 389 -4.45 9.05 -9.94
N THR A 390 -4.88 8.14 -9.07
CA THR A 390 -4.85 8.35 -7.61
C THR A 390 -3.49 8.07 -6.96
N ASN A 391 -2.57 7.39 -7.66
CA ASN A 391 -1.25 7.05 -7.16
C ASN A 391 -0.15 7.55 -8.10
N SER A 392 0.25 8.81 -7.87
CA SER A 392 1.32 9.55 -8.56
C SER A 392 2.47 9.93 -7.61
N ALA A 393 2.97 8.96 -6.85
CA ALA A 393 3.99 9.19 -5.84
C ALA A 393 5.36 9.65 -6.38
N LEU A 394 5.64 9.44 -7.67
CA LEU A 394 6.94 9.69 -8.29
C LEU A 394 6.81 10.57 -9.54
N ASP A 395 7.71 11.53 -9.67
CA ASP A 395 7.67 12.56 -10.72
C ASP A 395 7.86 11.99 -12.15
N TRP A 396 8.57 10.86 -12.29
CA TRP A 396 8.79 10.20 -13.58
C TRP A 396 7.70 9.21 -13.97
N TRP A 397 6.72 8.93 -13.10
CA TRP A 397 5.60 8.10 -13.51
C TRP A 397 4.75 8.84 -14.55
N PRO A 398 4.41 8.18 -15.68
CA PRO A 398 3.63 8.82 -16.72
C PRO A 398 2.22 9.15 -16.20
N ARG A 399 1.71 10.30 -16.68
CA ARG A 399 0.33 10.72 -16.41
C ARG A 399 -0.64 9.94 -17.28
N ILE A 400 -1.92 10.04 -16.96
CA ILE A 400 -3.00 9.30 -17.63
C ILE A 400 -3.31 9.79 -19.05
N ASP A 401 -2.72 10.91 -19.47
CA ASP A 401 -2.96 11.58 -20.75
C ASP A 401 -2.75 10.69 -21.99
N ALA A 402 -1.81 9.74 -21.93
CA ALA A 402 -1.63 8.74 -22.97
C ALA A 402 -2.88 7.89 -23.26
N VAL A 403 -3.85 7.83 -22.33
CA VAL A 403 -5.08 7.05 -22.43
C VAL A 403 -6.25 7.85 -23.02
N TYR A 404 -6.16 9.18 -23.11
CA TYR A 404 -7.27 10.01 -23.64
C TYR A 404 -7.70 9.64 -25.06
N CYS A 405 -6.82 9.00 -25.83
CA CYS A 405 -7.13 8.44 -27.15
C CYS A 405 -8.18 7.31 -27.15
N HIS A 406 -8.51 6.73 -25.98
CA HIS A 406 -9.47 5.64 -25.80
C HIS A 406 -10.80 6.08 -25.18
N SER A 407 -11.09 7.39 -25.20
CA SER A 407 -12.27 7.96 -24.56
C SER A 407 -13.60 7.40 -25.10
N VAL A 408 -13.68 7.16 -26.41
CA VAL A 408 -14.90 6.65 -27.06
C VAL A 408 -15.23 5.25 -26.56
N GLU A 409 -14.22 4.37 -26.48
CA GLU A 409 -14.37 3.01 -25.99
C GLU A 409 -14.75 2.99 -24.50
N LEU A 410 -14.18 3.88 -23.68
CA LEU A 410 -14.55 4.02 -22.26
C LEU A 410 -16.00 4.50 -22.08
N ARG A 411 -16.47 5.46 -22.89
CA ARG A 411 -17.87 5.88 -22.87
C ARG A 411 -18.81 4.76 -23.30
N SER A 412 -18.46 4.00 -24.33
CA SER A 412 -19.24 2.83 -24.74
C SER A 412 -19.35 1.81 -23.61
N MET A 413 -18.24 1.54 -22.89
CA MET A 413 -18.23 0.63 -21.74
C MET A 413 -19.11 1.14 -20.60
N PHE A 414 -19.08 2.44 -20.31
CA PHE A 414 -19.96 3.07 -19.32
C PHE A 414 -21.43 2.91 -19.68
N SER A 415 -21.84 3.30 -20.89
CA SER A 415 -23.23 3.21 -21.33
C SER A 415 -23.76 1.78 -21.33
N GLU A 416 -22.95 0.81 -21.77
CA GLU A 416 -23.34 -0.61 -21.76
C GLU A 416 -23.48 -1.15 -20.32
N THR A 417 -22.54 -0.83 -19.44
CA THR A 417 -22.55 -1.26 -18.04
C THR A 417 -23.74 -0.64 -17.30
N LEU A 418 -24.01 0.64 -17.53
CA LEU A 418 -25.17 1.36 -16.98
C LEU A 418 -26.48 0.66 -17.37
N HIS A 419 -26.65 0.36 -18.66
CA HIS A 419 -27.85 -0.29 -19.17
C HIS A 419 -28.08 -1.66 -18.52
N LYS A 420 -27.03 -2.48 -18.43
CA LYS A 420 -27.09 -3.81 -17.79
C LYS A 420 -27.38 -3.73 -16.28
N ALA A 421 -26.77 -2.76 -15.58
CA ALA A 421 -26.97 -2.57 -14.14
C ALA A 421 -28.40 -2.10 -13.80
N ILE A 422 -28.98 -1.23 -14.62
CA ILE A 422 -30.37 -0.74 -14.44
C ILE A 422 -31.38 -1.83 -14.80
N GLN A 423 -31.18 -2.58 -15.89
CA GLN A 423 -32.06 -3.69 -16.26
C GLN A 423 -32.12 -4.78 -15.17
N GLY A 424 -31.01 -5.07 -14.50
CA GLY A 424 -30.97 -5.99 -13.36
C GLY A 424 -31.73 -5.51 -12.11
N CYS A 425 -32.14 -4.24 -12.05
CA CYS A 425 -32.96 -3.70 -10.96
C CYS A 425 -34.47 -3.80 -11.24
N GLY A 426 -34.91 -4.19 -12.44
CA GLY A 426 -36.30 -4.13 -12.88
C GLY A 426 -36.97 -5.49 -13.10
N ALA A 427 -37.54 -6.10 -12.06
CA ALA A 427 -38.59 -7.14 -12.18
C ALA A 427 -39.44 -7.34 -10.92
N HIS A 428 -39.91 -6.27 -10.25
CA HIS A 428 -41.09 -6.38 -9.39
C HIS A 428 -41.98 -5.12 -9.56
N PRO A 429 -43.27 -5.27 -9.93
CA PRO A 429 -44.19 -4.13 -9.93
C PRO A 429 -44.36 -3.62 -8.49
N ALA A 430 -44.51 -2.30 -8.36
CA ALA A 430 -44.71 -1.59 -7.11
C ALA A 430 -45.77 -2.29 -6.22
N ILE A 431 -45.32 -2.88 -5.11
CA ILE A 431 -46.22 -3.30 -4.03
C ILE A 431 -46.49 -2.06 -3.18
N ARG A 432 -47.80 -1.77 -3.05
CA ARG A 432 -48.40 -0.68 -2.27
C ARG A 432 -47.76 -0.48 -0.90
N MET A 433 -47.66 0.78 -0.53
CA MET A 433 -47.28 1.26 0.80
C MET A 433 -48.18 0.70 1.91
N THR A 434 -47.54 0.31 3.01
CA THR A 434 -48.09 0.39 4.36
C THR A 434 -47.02 0.94 5.30
N PRO A 435 -47.39 1.79 6.30
CA PRO A 435 -46.42 2.43 7.16
C PRO A 435 -46.17 1.57 8.40
N SER A 436 -44.91 1.23 8.66
CA SER A 436 -44.50 0.80 10.01
C SER A 436 -43.02 1.01 10.23
N LEU A 437 -42.74 1.87 11.21
CA LEU A 437 -41.47 2.10 11.87
C LEU A 437 -40.97 0.79 12.49
N THR A 438 -39.70 0.42 12.26
CA THR A 438 -38.71 0.07 13.30
C THR A 438 -37.36 -0.28 12.67
N PHE A 439 -36.34 0.42 13.16
CA PHE A 439 -34.94 0.29 12.82
C PHE A 439 -34.37 -0.98 13.46
N LYS A 440 -33.89 -1.95 12.65
CA LYS A 440 -32.82 -2.94 12.93
C LYS A 440 -32.83 -4.09 11.91
N GLU A 441 -31.75 -4.26 11.16
CA GLU A 441 -31.34 -5.54 10.54
C GLU A 441 -29.83 -5.44 10.22
N LYS A 442 -28.91 -6.23 10.80
CA LYS A 442 -28.68 -7.69 10.65
C LYS A 442 -28.68 -8.16 9.20
N MET A 443 -27.49 -8.38 8.65
CA MET A 443 -27.27 -9.35 7.56
C MET A 443 -26.10 -10.26 7.93
N THR A 444 -26.42 -11.52 8.23
CA THR A 444 -25.50 -12.65 8.12
C THR A 444 -26.17 -13.75 7.33
N SER A 445 -25.46 -14.21 6.31
CA SER A 445 -25.44 -15.55 5.73
C SER A 445 -26.77 -16.32 5.65
N LEU A 446 -27.34 -16.34 4.45
CA LEU A 446 -28.14 -17.48 4.00
C LEU A 446 -27.46 -18.09 2.79
N LYS A 447 -27.14 -19.39 2.89
CA LYS A 447 -26.79 -20.24 1.76
C LYS A 447 -28.01 -20.32 0.84
N PHE A 448 -28.17 -19.34 -0.03
CA PHE A 448 -29.07 -19.44 -1.17
C PHE A 448 -28.30 -19.99 -2.36
N LYS A 449 -28.94 -20.91 -3.07
CA LYS A 449 -28.58 -21.26 -4.44
C LYS A 449 -28.77 -19.98 -5.27
N GLU A 450 -27.76 -19.10 -5.28
CA GLU A 450 -27.80 -17.86 -6.07
C GLU A 450 -28.01 -18.26 -7.53
N LYS A 451 -29.08 -17.73 -8.14
CA LYS A 451 -29.28 -17.89 -9.59
C LYS A 451 -28.10 -17.18 -10.28
N PRO A 452 -27.52 -17.75 -11.35
CA PRO A 452 -26.36 -17.16 -12.04
C PRO A 452 -26.58 -15.69 -12.46
N THR A 453 -27.82 -15.29 -12.70
CA THR A 453 -28.23 -13.93 -13.05
C THR A 453 -27.99 -12.88 -11.95
N ASP A 454 -28.01 -13.27 -10.66
CA ASP A 454 -27.84 -12.35 -9.53
C ASP A 454 -26.36 -11.98 -9.31
N LEU A 455 -25.45 -12.94 -9.56
CA LEU A 455 -24.01 -12.73 -9.48
C LEU A 455 -23.49 -11.83 -10.61
N GLU A 456 -24.01 -12.02 -11.83
CA GLU A 456 -23.72 -11.15 -12.96
C GLU A 456 -24.20 -9.72 -12.72
N THR A 457 -25.41 -9.56 -12.19
CA THR A 457 -25.96 -8.24 -11.84
C THR A 457 -25.11 -7.52 -10.79
N LYS A 458 -24.65 -8.23 -9.74
CA LYS A 458 -23.71 -7.67 -8.75
C LYS A 458 -22.38 -7.25 -9.39
N SER A 459 -21.84 -8.06 -10.31
CA SER A 459 -20.59 -7.75 -11.03
C SER A 459 -20.68 -6.43 -11.82
N TYR A 460 -21.79 -6.20 -12.54
CA TYR A 460 -22.00 -4.94 -13.25
C TYR A 460 -22.12 -3.73 -12.33
N LYS A 461 -22.69 -3.88 -11.12
CA LYS A 461 -22.73 -2.80 -10.13
C LYS A 461 -21.33 -2.40 -9.64
N PHE A 462 -20.45 -3.36 -9.39
CA PHE A 462 -19.07 -3.07 -8.98
C PHE A 462 -18.25 -2.40 -10.10
N LEU A 463 -18.42 -2.86 -11.35
CA LEU A 463 -17.81 -2.23 -12.52
C LEU A 463 -18.33 -0.81 -12.72
N LEU A 464 -19.65 -0.61 -12.61
CA LEU A 464 -20.28 0.70 -12.72
C LEU A 464 -19.75 1.67 -11.66
N LEU A 465 -19.68 1.26 -10.39
CA LEU A 465 -19.08 2.07 -9.33
C LEU A 465 -17.64 2.47 -9.67
N SER A 466 -16.85 1.53 -10.19
CA SER A 466 -15.45 1.78 -10.56
C SER A 466 -15.34 2.78 -11.73
N LEU A 467 -16.27 2.72 -12.69
CA LEU A 467 -16.34 3.66 -13.82
C LEU A 467 -16.74 5.06 -13.35
N VAL A 468 -17.70 5.18 -12.44
CA VAL A 468 -18.11 6.48 -11.88
C VAL A 468 -16.96 7.10 -11.08
N LYS A 469 -16.23 6.30 -10.28
CA LYS A 469 -15.00 6.75 -9.59
C LYS A 469 -13.93 7.21 -10.58
N LEU A 470 -13.79 6.54 -11.72
CA LEU A 470 -12.86 6.93 -12.77
C LEU A 470 -13.22 8.30 -13.37
N ILE A 471 -14.51 8.53 -13.65
CA ILE A 471 -15.01 9.81 -14.16
C ILE A 471 -14.79 10.92 -13.13
N HIS A 472 -15.08 10.65 -11.86
CA HIS A 472 -14.83 11.59 -10.77
C HIS A 472 -13.33 11.95 -10.67
N ALA A 473 -12.45 10.96 -10.75
CA ALA A 473 -11.01 11.17 -10.58
C ALA A 473 -10.35 11.94 -11.74
N ASP A 474 -10.73 11.67 -13.00
CA ASP A 474 -10.29 12.47 -14.17
C ASP A 474 -11.38 12.47 -15.26
N PRO A 475 -12.22 13.53 -15.32
CA PRO A 475 -13.27 13.64 -16.32
C PRO A 475 -12.76 13.67 -17.77
N LYS A 476 -11.50 14.10 -18.00
CA LYS A 476 -10.93 14.23 -19.35
C LYS A 476 -10.86 12.89 -20.06
N LEU A 477 -10.78 11.78 -19.31
CA LEU A 477 -10.81 10.43 -19.87
C LEU A 477 -12.08 10.15 -20.69
N LEU A 478 -13.23 10.68 -20.28
CA LEU A 478 -14.51 10.45 -20.97
C LEU A 478 -15.00 11.67 -21.77
N LEU A 479 -14.42 12.86 -21.55
CA LEU A 479 -14.74 14.07 -22.32
C LEU A 479 -13.91 14.21 -23.62
N CYS A 480 -12.68 13.70 -23.65
CA CYS A 480 -11.79 13.86 -24.81
C CYS A 480 -12.39 13.25 -26.10
N ASN A 481 -12.45 14.05 -27.18
CA ASN A 481 -12.85 13.58 -28.52
C ASN A 481 -11.75 13.81 -29.56
N PRO A 482 -10.65 13.03 -29.54
CA PRO A 482 -9.48 13.29 -30.39
C PRO A 482 -9.73 13.11 -31.90
N ARG A 483 -10.88 12.56 -32.31
CA ARG A 483 -11.22 12.28 -33.72
C ARG A 483 -12.42 13.06 -34.27
N LYS A 484 -13.13 13.85 -33.44
CA LYS A 484 -14.42 14.50 -33.79
C LYS A 484 -14.42 15.95 -33.29
N GLN A 485 -14.99 16.89 -34.05
CA GLN A 485 -15.09 18.31 -33.68
C GLN A 485 -16.55 18.79 -33.69
N GLY A 486 -16.87 19.73 -32.79
CA GLY A 486 -18.17 20.40 -32.64
C GLY A 486 -19.33 19.51 -32.15
N PRO A 487 -20.42 19.33 -32.94
CA PRO A 487 -21.70 18.80 -32.45
C PRO A 487 -21.65 17.37 -31.88
N GLU A 488 -20.77 16.51 -32.41
CA GLU A 488 -20.64 15.13 -31.94
C GLU A 488 -19.99 15.04 -30.55
N THR A 489 -19.13 16.01 -30.20
CA THR A 489 -18.51 16.16 -28.87
C THR A 489 -19.57 16.58 -27.86
N GLN A 490 -20.44 17.53 -28.23
CA GLN A 490 -21.56 17.94 -27.40
C GLN A 490 -22.52 16.78 -27.10
N GLY A 491 -22.98 16.06 -28.13
CA GLY A 491 -23.90 14.92 -27.94
C GLY A 491 -23.30 13.84 -27.04
N SER A 492 -22.02 13.53 -27.25
CA SER A 492 -21.24 12.60 -26.42
C SER A 492 -21.21 13.00 -24.94
N THR A 493 -21.02 14.29 -24.67
CA THR A 493 -20.97 14.83 -23.30
C THR A 493 -22.36 14.84 -22.66
N ALA A 494 -23.39 15.20 -23.43
CA ALA A 494 -24.77 15.17 -22.97
C ALA A 494 -25.24 13.75 -22.59
N GLU A 495 -24.87 12.74 -23.38
CA GLU A 495 -25.15 11.32 -23.07
C GLU A 495 -24.47 10.87 -21.78
N LEU A 496 -23.20 11.23 -21.58
CA LEU A 496 -22.45 10.91 -20.36
C LEU A 496 -23.11 11.52 -19.12
N ILE A 497 -23.42 12.83 -19.17
CA ILE A 497 -24.05 13.55 -18.06
C ILE A 497 -25.45 12.98 -17.77
N THR A 498 -26.23 12.71 -18.81
CA THR A 498 -27.55 12.08 -18.67
C THR A 498 -27.44 10.72 -17.99
N GLY A 499 -26.46 9.90 -18.38
CA GLY A 499 -26.21 8.60 -17.76
C GLY A 499 -25.86 8.69 -16.27
N LEU A 500 -25.07 9.69 -15.87
CA LEU A 500 -24.76 9.94 -14.45
C LEU A 500 -25.99 10.45 -13.68
N VAL A 501 -26.77 11.37 -14.25
CA VAL A 501 -28.01 11.87 -13.64
C VAL A 501 -29.01 10.74 -13.38
N GLN A 502 -29.09 9.75 -14.28
CA GLN A 502 -29.94 8.56 -14.11
C GLN A 502 -29.56 7.69 -12.89
N LEU A 503 -28.32 7.78 -12.39
CA LEU A 503 -27.84 7.04 -11.22
C LEU A 503 -28.22 7.71 -9.90
N VAL A 504 -28.34 9.04 -9.88
CA VAL A 504 -28.65 9.84 -8.68
C VAL A 504 -29.94 9.40 -7.96
N PRO A 505 -31.09 9.15 -8.63
CA PRO A 505 -32.32 8.75 -7.94
C PRO A 505 -32.37 7.26 -7.53
N GLN A 506 -31.34 6.46 -7.81
CA GLN A 506 -31.38 5.00 -7.60
C GLN A 506 -31.16 4.63 -6.14
N SER A 507 -32.25 4.48 -5.37
CA SER A 507 -32.19 4.08 -3.96
C SER A 507 -31.62 2.67 -3.72
N SER A 508 -31.56 1.83 -4.75
CA SER A 508 -31.01 0.47 -4.69
C SER A 508 -29.47 0.42 -4.73
N MET A 509 -28.81 1.54 -5.02
CA MET A 509 -27.35 1.64 -5.19
C MET A 509 -26.81 2.96 -4.60
N PRO A 510 -26.90 3.16 -3.27
CA PRO A 510 -26.58 4.44 -2.62
C PRO A 510 -25.13 4.89 -2.83
N ASP A 511 -24.17 3.96 -2.81
CA ASP A 511 -22.74 4.30 -3.01
C ASP A 511 -22.48 4.82 -4.44
N ILE A 512 -23.13 4.23 -5.44
CA ILE A 512 -23.02 4.65 -6.84
C ILE A 512 -23.71 6.00 -7.03
N ALA A 513 -24.88 6.19 -6.41
CA ALA A 513 -25.61 7.45 -6.46
C ALA A 513 -24.79 8.60 -5.86
N GLN A 514 -24.16 8.37 -4.69
CA GLN A 514 -23.28 9.37 -4.06
C GLN A 514 -22.08 9.70 -4.95
N GLU A 515 -21.37 8.69 -5.44
CA GLU A 515 -20.21 8.91 -6.32
C GLU A 515 -20.60 9.61 -7.63
N ALA A 516 -21.79 9.31 -8.17
CA ALA A 516 -22.30 9.98 -9.36
C ALA A 516 -22.60 11.46 -9.12
N MET A 517 -23.07 11.83 -7.93
CA MET A 517 -23.23 13.24 -7.56
C MET A 517 -21.87 13.96 -7.52
N GLU A 518 -20.85 13.36 -6.91
CA GLU A 518 -19.49 13.93 -6.88
C GLU A 518 -18.89 14.06 -8.29
N ALA A 519 -19.05 13.01 -9.12
CA ALA A 519 -18.60 13.04 -10.52
C ALA A 519 -19.29 14.17 -11.32
N LEU A 520 -20.60 14.37 -11.11
CA LEU A 520 -21.33 15.47 -11.73
C LEU A 520 -20.80 16.83 -11.26
N LEU A 521 -20.50 17.00 -9.97
CA LEU A 521 -19.92 18.25 -9.46
C LEU A 521 -18.58 18.57 -10.11
N VAL A 522 -17.69 17.57 -10.26
CA VAL A 522 -16.39 17.75 -10.92
C VAL A 522 -16.55 18.02 -12.42
N LEU A 523 -17.52 17.39 -13.08
CA LEU A 523 -17.83 17.66 -14.50
C LEU A 523 -18.32 19.10 -14.74
N HIS A 524 -18.95 19.75 -13.77
CA HIS A 524 -19.44 21.13 -13.86
C HIS A 524 -18.42 22.18 -13.39
N GLN A 525 -17.18 21.78 -13.11
CA GLN A 525 -16.09 22.73 -12.91
C GLN A 525 -15.70 23.39 -14.24
N LEU A 526 -15.20 24.63 -14.19
CA LEU A 526 -14.85 25.42 -15.38
C LEU A 526 -13.92 24.67 -16.33
N ASP A 527 -12.85 24.07 -15.81
CA ASP A 527 -11.86 23.31 -16.59
C ASP A 527 -12.47 22.11 -17.34
N SER A 528 -13.55 21.53 -16.80
CA SER A 528 -14.27 20.41 -17.42
C SER A 528 -15.25 20.92 -18.49
N ILE A 529 -15.95 22.02 -18.22
CA ILE A 529 -16.93 22.63 -19.15
C ILE A 529 -16.27 23.03 -20.46
N ASP A 530 -15.05 23.56 -20.41
CA ASP A 530 -14.27 23.92 -21.61
C ASP A 530 -14.04 22.72 -22.55
N LEU A 531 -14.11 21.49 -22.04
CA LEU A 531 -13.94 20.26 -22.80
C LEU A 531 -15.25 19.68 -23.33
N TRP A 532 -16.42 20.17 -22.88
CA TRP A 532 -17.72 19.64 -23.30
C TRP A 532 -17.98 19.89 -24.78
N ASN A 533 -17.58 21.08 -25.25
CA ASN A 533 -17.57 21.49 -26.63
C ASN A 533 -16.58 22.67 -26.78
N PRO A 534 -15.34 22.44 -27.24
CA PRO A 534 -14.34 23.49 -27.36
C PRO A 534 -14.75 24.67 -28.25
N ASP A 535 -15.69 24.46 -29.19
CA ASP A 535 -16.14 25.49 -30.12
C ASP A 535 -17.21 26.42 -29.48
N ALA A 536 -17.99 25.93 -28.52
CA ALA A 536 -19.09 26.67 -27.88
C ALA A 536 -19.37 26.16 -26.44
N PRO A 537 -18.42 26.31 -25.50
CA PRO A 537 -18.52 25.69 -24.17
C PRO A 537 -19.65 26.26 -23.32
N ILE A 538 -19.88 27.58 -23.35
CA ILE A 538 -20.92 28.25 -22.55
C ILE A 538 -22.32 27.94 -23.06
N GLU A 539 -22.53 27.93 -24.38
CA GLU A 539 -23.82 27.56 -24.97
C GLU A 539 -24.16 26.10 -24.62
N THR A 540 -23.17 25.22 -24.79
CA THR A 540 -23.29 23.79 -24.45
C THR A 540 -23.58 23.58 -22.97
N PHE A 541 -22.96 24.36 -22.08
CA PHE A 541 -23.24 24.32 -20.65
C PHE A 541 -24.72 24.59 -20.35
N TRP A 542 -25.30 25.65 -20.93
CA TRP A 542 -26.69 26.00 -20.69
C TRP A 542 -27.64 24.94 -21.23
N GLU A 543 -27.39 24.41 -22.42
CA GLU A 543 -28.22 23.37 -23.02
C GLU A 543 -28.21 22.09 -22.19
N ILE A 544 -27.03 21.56 -21.86
CA ILE A 544 -26.91 20.31 -21.11
C ILE A 544 -27.45 20.48 -19.68
N SER A 545 -27.14 21.59 -19.01
CA SER A 545 -27.58 21.81 -17.62
C SER A 545 -29.09 22.04 -17.53
N TRP A 546 -29.69 22.70 -18.53
CA TRP A 546 -31.13 22.90 -18.61
C TRP A 546 -31.89 21.58 -18.79
N PHE A 547 -31.46 20.74 -19.75
CA PHE A 547 -32.09 19.43 -19.98
C PHE A 547 -31.81 18.43 -18.85
N GLY A 548 -30.60 18.40 -18.31
CA GLY A 548 -30.18 17.41 -17.31
C GLY A 548 -30.74 17.65 -15.90
N PHE A 549 -30.77 18.89 -15.43
CA PHE A 549 -31.16 19.21 -14.03
C PHE A 549 -32.57 19.79 -13.92
N PHE A 550 -32.97 20.69 -14.81
CA PHE A 550 -34.24 21.41 -14.67
C PHE A 550 -35.44 20.60 -15.16
N GLU A 551 -35.30 19.80 -16.22
CA GLU A 551 -36.42 18.98 -16.71
C GLU A 551 -36.74 17.79 -15.79
N HIS A 552 -35.71 17.08 -15.28
CA HIS A 552 -35.87 16.02 -14.27
C HIS A 552 -36.38 16.52 -12.91
N SER A 553 -36.22 17.82 -12.60
CA SER A 553 -36.80 18.43 -11.40
C SER A 553 -38.31 18.69 -11.54
N LYS A 554 -38.80 19.01 -12.75
CA LYS A 554 -40.23 19.22 -13.01
C LYS A 554 -41.04 17.94 -12.80
N ASP A 555 -40.52 16.78 -13.20
CA ASP A 555 -41.20 15.49 -13.00
C ASP A 555 -41.28 15.05 -11.54
N ARG A 556 -40.45 15.61 -10.64
CA ARG A 556 -40.51 15.36 -9.19
C ARG A 556 -41.34 16.37 -8.41
N CYS A 557 -41.62 17.56 -8.95
CA CYS A 557 -42.53 18.51 -8.33
C CYS A 557 -44.02 18.29 -8.70
N PHE A 558 -44.31 17.43 -9.69
CA PHE A 558 -45.67 17.11 -10.15
C PHE A 558 -46.13 15.67 -9.87
N LYS A 559 -45.46 14.95 -8.98
CA LYS A 559 -45.95 13.72 -8.32
C LYS A 559 -45.87 13.91 -6.81
#